data_AF-A0A061S0X1-F1
#
_entry.id   AF-A0A061S0X1-F1
#
_cell.length_a   1.000
_cell.length_b   1.000
_cell.length_c   1.000
_cell.angle_alpha   90.00
_cell.angle_beta   90.00
_cell.angle_gamma   90.00
#
_symmetry.space_group_name_H-M   'P 1'
#
loop_
_entity.id
_entity.type
_entity.pdbx_description
1 polymer ?
#
loop_
_entity_poly.entity_id
_entity_poly.type
_entity_poly.pdbx_seq_one_letter_code
_entity_poly.pdbx_strand_id
1 'polypeptide(L)'
;MACALGGAFSPAALSAMQVAGTAILTGAIVPQIVLNHKRKDAGEWSVITALLSTSGNAVRVFTTLQLTGDPLMLTGYVLGFAVNAVLLFQIVHYRRCGAALRPAGRRA
;
A
#
# COMPACT_ATOMS: atom_id res chain seq x y z
N MET A 1 -16.60 18.28 -20.73
CA MET A 1 -17.21 17.25 -19.85
C MET A 1 -17.06 17.64 -18.37
N ALA A 2 -17.37 18.89 -18.01
CA ALA A 2 -17.15 19.47 -16.67
C ALA A 2 -18.42 20.02 -16.00
N CYS A 3 -19.58 20.01 -16.69
CA CYS A 3 -20.78 20.72 -16.22
C CYS A 3 -21.85 19.86 -15.53
N ALA A 4 -21.74 18.52 -15.48
CA ALA A 4 -22.85 17.70 -14.97
C ALA A 4 -22.88 17.52 -13.44
N LEU A 5 -21.77 17.75 -12.73
CA LEU A 5 -21.65 17.48 -11.28
C LEU A 5 -21.01 18.63 -10.48
N GLY A 6 -20.65 19.75 -11.14
CA GLY A 6 -19.83 20.82 -10.56
C GLY A 6 -20.45 21.59 -9.38
N GLY A 7 -21.70 21.31 -9.00
CA GLY A 7 -22.39 21.93 -7.87
C GLY A 7 -22.71 20.99 -6.70
N ALA A 8 -22.43 19.69 -6.80
CA ALA A 8 -22.89 18.71 -5.79
C ALA A 8 -21.93 18.56 -4.59
N PHE A 9 -20.63 18.81 -4.77
CA PHE A 9 -19.62 18.58 -3.73
C PHE A 9 -18.59 19.71 -3.71
N SER A 10 -18.28 20.21 -2.51
CA SER A 10 -17.21 21.20 -2.35
C SER A 10 -15.84 20.56 -2.64
N PRO A 11 -14.85 21.31 -3.16
CA PRO A 11 -13.49 20.80 -3.36
C PRO A 11 -12.88 20.20 -2.09
N ALA A 12 -13.23 20.75 -0.93
CA ALA A 12 -12.83 20.25 0.38
C ALA A 12 -13.46 18.89 0.73
N ALA A 13 -14.72 18.66 0.35
CA ALA A 13 -15.36 17.35 0.54
C ALA A 13 -14.68 16.27 -0.32
N LEU A 14 -14.32 16.61 -1.57
CA LEU A 14 -13.63 15.69 -2.48
C LEU A 14 -12.24 15.31 -1.96
N SER A 15 -11.44 16.28 -1.50
CA SER A 15 -10.12 16.00 -0.94
C SER A 15 -10.21 15.20 0.36
N ALA A 16 -11.17 15.51 1.24
CA ALA A 16 -11.41 14.77 2.47
C ALA A 16 -11.79 13.30 2.19
N MET A 17 -12.67 13.04 1.23
CA MET A 17 -13.06 11.67 0.85
C MET A 17 -11.89 10.91 0.22
N GLN A 18 -11.06 11.56 -0.59
CA GLN A 18 -9.86 10.95 -1.18
C GLN A 18 -8.83 10.56 -0.12
N VAL A 19 -8.57 11.44 0.84
CA VAL A 19 -7.65 11.17 1.95
C VAL A 19 -8.21 10.07 2.84
N ALA A 20 -9.50 10.11 3.18
CA ALA A 20 -10.17 9.08 3.98
C ALA A 20 -10.11 7.71 3.30
N GLY A 21 -10.41 7.62 2.01
CA GLY A 21 -10.30 6.37 1.26
C GLY A 21 -8.87 5.81 1.25
N THR A 22 -7.88 6.69 1.05
CA THR A 22 -6.46 6.30 1.07
C THR A 22 -6.03 5.82 2.46
N ALA A 23 -6.50 6.48 3.52
CA ALA A 23 -6.21 6.12 4.90
C ALA A 23 -6.82 4.77 5.28
N ILE A 24 -8.07 4.50 4.88
CA ILE A 24 -8.75 3.22 5.14
C ILE A 24 -8.00 2.07 4.47
N LEU A 25 -7.67 2.22 3.18
CA LEU A 25 -6.96 1.19 2.42
C LEU A 25 -5.55 0.93 2.96
N THR A 26 -4.86 1.99 3.40
CA THR A 26 -3.54 1.87 4.04
C THR A 26 -3.66 1.19 5.42
N GLY A 27 -4.66 1.57 6.21
CA GLY A 27 -4.91 1.00 7.53
C GLY A 27 -5.25 -0.50 7.47
N ALA A 28 -5.93 -0.95 6.41
CA ALA A 28 -6.25 -2.37 6.20
C ALA A 28 -5.02 -3.27 6.04
N ILE A 29 -3.85 -2.71 5.73
CA ILE A 29 -2.59 -3.47 5.61
C ILE A 29 -1.97 -3.75 6.98
N VAL A 30 -2.25 -2.93 8.00
CA VAL A 30 -1.65 -3.06 9.34
C VAL A 30 -1.98 -4.42 10.00
N PRO A 31 -3.24 -4.91 10.00
CA PRO A 31 -3.55 -6.25 10.51
C PRO A 31 -2.78 -7.37 9.77
N GLN A 32 -2.58 -7.23 8.45
CA GLN A 32 -1.83 -8.21 7.66
C GLN A 32 -0.35 -8.25 8.08
N ILE A 33 0.26 -7.09 8.33
CA ILE A 33 1.64 -6.99 8.81
C ILE A 33 1.80 -7.69 10.16
N VAL A 34 0.84 -7.49 11.08
CA VAL A 34 0.84 -8.13 12.39
C VAL A 34 0.68 -9.65 12.27
N LEU A 35 -0.21 -10.12 11.40
CA LEU A 35 -0.41 -11.54 11.16
C LEU A 35 0.83 -12.21 10.55
N ASN A 36 1.45 -11.58 9.55
CA ASN A 36 2.69 -12.06 8.94
C ASN A 36 3.82 -12.16 9.97
N HIS A 37 3.93 -11.16 10.85
CA HIS A 37 4.93 -11.17 11.92
C HIS A 37 4.69 -12.29 12.93
N LYS A 38 3.44 -12.47 13.38
CA LYS A 38 3.06 -13.53 14.32
C LYS A 38 3.27 -14.94 13.75
N ARG A 39 2.94 -15.13 12.48
CA ARG A 39 3.08 -16.42 11.79
C ARG A 39 4.51 -16.70 11.34
N LYS A 40 5.37 -15.66 11.28
CA LYS A 40 6.70 -15.70 10.65
C LYS A 40 6.66 -16.28 9.22
N ASP A 41 5.52 -16.14 8.57
CA ASP A 41 5.24 -16.63 7.23
C ASP A 41 4.46 -15.54 6.50
N ALA A 42 4.84 -15.32 5.24
CA ALA A 42 4.16 -14.42 4.34
C ALA A 42 2.88 -15.04 3.73
N GLY A 43 2.72 -16.37 3.85
CA GLY A 43 1.57 -17.11 3.32
C GLY A 43 1.45 -17.00 1.79
N GLU A 44 0.22 -16.90 1.29
CA GLU A 44 -0.13 -16.80 -0.14
C GLU A 44 -0.06 -15.37 -0.70
N TRP A 45 0.39 -14.39 0.09
CA TRP A 45 0.42 -13.00 -0.35
C TRP A 45 1.41 -12.79 -1.50
N SER A 46 0.92 -12.23 -2.61
CA SER A 46 1.72 -12.03 -3.81
C SER A 46 2.77 -10.93 -3.62
N VAL A 47 4.05 -11.28 -3.82
CA VAL A 47 5.17 -10.33 -3.85
C VAL A 47 4.96 -9.28 -4.95
N ILE A 48 4.42 -9.69 -6.10
CA ILE A 48 4.20 -8.79 -7.23
C ILE A 48 3.15 -7.74 -6.86
N THR A 49 2.07 -8.14 -6.20
CA THR A 49 1.05 -7.21 -5.71
C THR A 49 1.63 -6.22 -4.71
N ALA A 50 2.42 -6.68 -3.74
CA ALA A 50 3.06 -5.80 -2.75
C ALA A 50 4.06 -4.81 -3.42
N LEU A 51 4.84 -5.26 -4.40
CA LEU A 51 5.74 -4.43 -5.18
C LEU A 51 4.98 -3.35 -5.96
N LEU A 52 3.89 -3.73 -6.62
CA LEU A 52 3.11 -2.83 -7.44
C LEU A 52 2.38 -1.78 -6.59
N SER A 53 1.83 -2.17 -5.44
CA SER A 53 1.22 -1.24 -4.47
C SER A 53 2.24 -0.25 -3.90
N THR A 54 3.45 -0.72 -3.60
CA THR A 54 4.54 0.15 -3.13
C THR A 54 4.96 1.13 -4.22
N SER A 55 5.18 0.64 -5.45
CA SER A 55 5.55 1.47 -6.60
C SER A 55 4.47 2.49 -6.95
N GLY A 56 3.19 2.09 -6.92
CA GLY A 56 2.06 2.98 -7.16
C GLY A 56 1.97 4.11 -6.14
N ASN A 57 2.20 3.83 -4.85
CA ASN A 57 2.28 4.88 -3.83
C ASN A 57 3.48 5.81 -4.04
N ALA A 58 4.63 5.30 -4.49
CA ALA A 58 5.79 6.14 -4.82
C ALA A 58 5.50 7.11 -5.98
N VAL A 59 4.85 6.61 -7.05
CA VAL A 59 4.42 7.45 -8.16
C VAL A 59 3.44 8.52 -7.67
N ARG A 60 2.49 8.18 -6.81
CA ARG A 60 1.54 9.14 -6.23
C ARG A 60 2.25 10.24 -5.44
N VAL A 61 3.22 9.90 -4.59
CA VAL A 61 4.07 10.87 -3.87
C VAL A 61 4.76 11.82 -4.87
N PHE A 62 5.41 11.27 -5.90
CA PHE A 62 6.08 12.08 -6.92
C PHE A 62 5.12 13.02 -7.64
N THR A 63 3.97 12.52 -8.10
CA THR A 63 2.98 13.35 -8.80
C THR A 63 2.37 14.41 -7.90
N THR A 64 2.11 14.13 -6.62
CA THR A 64 1.58 15.13 -5.68
C THR A 64 2.59 16.24 -5.41
N LEU A 65 3.88 15.90 -5.30
CA LEU A 65 4.95 16.90 -5.19
C LEU A 65 5.04 17.81 -6.42
N GLN A 66 4.85 17.25 -7.62
CA GLN A 66 4.97 18.01 -8.88
C GLN A 66 3.71 18.80 -9.25
N LEU A 67 2.52 18.26 -8.97
CA LEU A 67 1.26 18.80 -9.50
C LEU A 67 0.46 19.64 -8.52
N THR A 68 0.49 19.32 -7.22
CA THR A 68 -0.45 19.90 -6.24
C THR A 68 0.24 20.55 -5.06
N GLY A 69 1.33 19.95 -4.56
CA GLY A 69 2.05 20.42 -3.38
C GLY A 69 1.25 20.32 -2.08
N ASP A 70 0.12 19.61 -2.05
CA ASP A 70 -0.75 19.49 -0.88
C ASP A 70 -0.10 18.59 0.19
N PRO A 71 0.28 19.13 1.37
CA PRO A 71 0.93 18.36 2.43
C PRO A 71 0.02 17.27 3.02
N LEU A 72 -1.30 17.42 2.99
CA LEU A 72 -2.22 16.43 3.55
C LEU A 72 -2.31 15.18 2.67
N MET A 73 -2.37 15.36 1.35
CA MET A 73 -2.31 14.22 0.42
C MET A 73 -0.93 13.57 0.41
N LEU A 74 0.13 14.38 0.45
CA LEU A 74 1.51 13.91 0.46
C LEU A 74 1.78 12.99 1.65
N THR A 75 1.41 13.42 2.86
CA THR A 75 1.59 12.64 4.09
C THR A 75 0.82 11.31 4.04
N GLY A 76 -0.40 11.31 3.49
CA GLY A 76 -1.18 10.09 3.26
C GLY A 76 -0.49 9.10 2.32
N TYR A 77 0.04 9.56 1.19
CA TYR A 77 0.74 8.68 0.24
C TYR A 77 2.10 8.21 0.74
N VAL A 78 2.83 9.04 1.50
CA VAL A 78 4.08 8.63 2.16
C VAL A 78 3.84 7.56 3.21
N LEU A 79 2.79 7.71 4.02
CA LEU A 79 2.41 6.69 4.99
C LEU A 79 1.98 5.40 4.29
N GLY A 80 1.17 5.51 3.23
CA GLY A 80 0.78 4.40 2.37
C GLY A 80 1.99 3.66 1.79
N PHE A 81 2.97 4.40 1.27
CA PHE A 81 4.22 3.85 0.77
C PHE A 81 4.99 3.10 1.86
N ALA A 82 5.16 3.70 3.04
CA ALA A 82 5.90 3.10 4.15
C ALA A 82 5.26 1.79 4.63
N VAL A 83 3.94 1.77 4.83
CA VAL A 83 3.21 0.57 5.26
C VAL A 83 3.30 -0.55 4.22
N ASN A 84 3.13 -0.22 2.93
CA ASN A 84 3.27 -1.20 1.85
C ASN A 84 4.71 -1.71 1.72
N ALA A 85 5.72 -0.86 1.92
CA ALA A 85 7.12 -1.24 1.88
C ALA A 85 7.47 -2.20 3.04
N VAL A 86 6.95 -1.96 4.25
CA VAL A 86 7.13 -2.88 5.39
C VAL A 86 6.51 -4.25 5.09
N LEU A 87 5.28 -4.27 4.55
CA LEU A 87 4.65 -5.53 4.16
C LEU A 87 5.48 -6.26 3.10
N LEU A 88 5.91 -5.57 2.05
CA LEU A 88 6.76 -6.13 1.01
C LEU A 88 8.04 -6.73 1.60
N PHE A 89 8.70 -5.99 2.50
CA PHE A 89 9.90 -6.46 3.19
C PHE A 89 9.64 -7.76 3.96
N GLN A 90 8.55 -7.82 4.73
CA GLN A 90 8.17 -9.04 5.45
C GLN A 90 7.93 -10.22 4.49
N ILE A 91 7.24 -9.98 3.37
CA ILE A 91 6.97 -11.04 2.39
C ILE A 91 8.29 -11.57 1.80
N VAL A 92 9.20 -10.69 1.38
CA VAL A 92 10.49 -11.10 0.82
C VAL A 92 11.34 -11.83 1.86
N HIS A 93 11.39 -11.32 3.10
CA HIS A 93 12.19 -11.90 4.18
C HIS A 93 11.69 -13.30 4.58
N TYR A 94 10.39 -13.44 4.87
CA TYR A 94 9.84 -14.73 5.29
C TYR A 94 9.84 -15.77 4.17
N ARG A 95 9.66 -15.36 2.90
CA ARG A 95 9.78 -16.30 1.77
C ARG A 95 11.20 -16.85 1.60
N ARG A 96 12.24 -16.04 1.81
CA ARG A 96 13.65 -16.52 1.77
C ARG A 96 13.91 -17.53 2.90
N CYS A 97 13.41 -17.24 4.11
CA CYS A 97 13.55 -18.13 5.25
C CYS A 97 12.80 -19.46 5.05
N GLY A 98 11.56 -19.42 4.56
CA GLY A 98 10.77 -20.61 4.27
C GLY A 98 11.33 -21.43 3.09
N ALA A 99 11.92 -20.79 2.08
CA ALA A 99 12.60 -21.48 0.99
C ALA A 99 13.86 -22.22 1.46
N ALA A 100 14.63 -21.64 2.39
CA ALA A 100 15.82 -22.27 2.96
C ALA A 100 15.50 -23.52 3.81
N LEU A 101 14.30 -23.59 4.38
CA LEU A 101 13.83 -24.72 5.18
C LEU A 101 13.13 -25.82 4.36
N ARG A 102 12.92 -25.62 3.06
CA ARG A 102 12.31 -26.63 2.18
C ARG A 102 13.40 -27.47 1.51
N PRO A 103 13.67 -28.71 1.95
CA PRO A 103 14.57 -29.61 1.24
C PRO A 103 14.04 -29.88 -0.18
N ALA A 104 14.95 -29.97 -1.15
CA ALA A 104 14.73 -29.91 -2.59
C ALA A 104 13.87 -31.03 -3.23
N GLY A 105 13.07 -31.77 -2.45
CA GLY A 105 12.36 -32.98 -2.91
C GLY A 105 10.83 -32.96 -2.79
N ARG A 106 10.18 -31.86 -2.37
CA ARG A 106 8.72 -31.86 -2.13
C ARG A 106 7.99 -30.93 -3.11
N ARG A 107 7.96 -31.33 -4.37
CA ARG A 107 6.96 -30.91 -5.37
C ARG A 107 6.32 -32.19 -5.92
N ALA A 108 5.40 -32.75 -5.15
CA ALA A 108 4.42 -33.74 -5.61
C ALA A 108 3.07 -33.28 -5.09
#